data_AF-A0AB38YC18-F1
#
_entry.id   AF-A0AB38YC18-F1
#
_cell.length_a   1.000
_cell.length_b   1.000
_cell.length_c   1.000
_cell.angle_alpha   90.00
_cell.angle_beta   90.00
_cell.angle_gamma   90.00
#
_symmetry.space_group_name_H-M   'P 1'
#
loop_
_entity.id
_entity.type
_entity.pdbx_description
1 polymer ?
#
loop_
_entity_poly.entity_id
_entity_poly.type
_entity_poly.pdbx_seq_one_letter_code
_entity_poly.pdbx_strand_id
1 'polypeptide(L)'
;MNWNPTDTAPRDGTLLRLLVQYEEHPLDDDNTQPQETIGFNTLDQSGIDDWHFAGWDWSHDSFAQGIGEVVGWLPMGSKNE
;
A
#
# COMPACT_ATOMS: atom_id res chain seq x y z
N MET A 1 2.42 -16.25 -1.98
CA MET A 1 1.99 -15.33 -3.06
C MET A 1 3.22 -14.57 -3.51
N ASN A 2 3.47 -14.44 -4.82
CA ASN A 2 4.62 -13.66 -5.30
C ASN A 2 4.16 -12.23 -5.56
N TRP A 3 4.50 -11.31 -4.65
CA TRP A 3 4.31 -9.89 -4.84
C TRP A 3 5.25 -9.37 -5.93
N ASN A 4 4.78 -8.42 -6.74
CA ASN A 4 5.65 -7.77 -7.71
C ASN A 4 6.56 -6.76 -6.99
N PRO A 5 7.82 -6.60 -7.43
CA PRO A 5 8.72 -5.56 -6.92
C PRO A 5 8.13 -4.15 -7.06
N THR A 6 8.26 -3.30 -6.03
CA THR A 6 7.65 -1.95 -5.99
C THR A 6 8.11 -1.03 -7.12
N ASP A 7 9.35 -1.16 -7.58
CA ASP A 7 9.92 -0.38 -8.69
C ASP A 7 9.27 -0.68 -10.05
N THR A 8 8.55 -1.80 -10.17
CA THR A 8 7.79 -2.17 -11.38
C THR A 8 6.33 -1.71 -11.34
N ALA A 9 5.89 -1.08 -10.25
CA ALA A 9 4.50 -0.67 -10.08
C ALA A 9 4.14 0.53 -10.98
N PRO A 10 2.91 0.59 -11.52
CA PRO A 10 2.44 1.78 -12.21
C PRO A 10 2.36 2.97 -11.23
N ARG A 11 2.76 4.16 -11.70
CA ARG A 11 2.76 5.42 -10.93
C ARG A 11 1.88 6.49 -11.58
N ASP A 12 0.87 6.02 -12.29
CA ASP A 12 -0.08 6.81 -13.08
C ASP A 12 -1.41 7.03 -12.37
N GLY A 13 -1.48 6.78 -11.05
CA GLY A 13 -2.70 6.84 -10.25
C GLY A 13 -3.56 5.57 -10.32
N THR A 14 -3.10 4.50 -10.97
CA THR A 14 -3.78 3.20 -10.93
C THR A 14 -3.88 2.68 -9.50
N LEU A 15 -5.08 2.24 -9.11
CA LEU A 15 -5.33 1.63 -7.81
C LEU A 15 -4.75 0.20 -7.76
N LEU A 16 -3.94 -0.09 -6.75
CA LEU A 16 -3.23 -1.35 -6.56
C LEU A 16 -3.55 -1.97 -5.21
N ARG A 17 -3.31 -3.28 -5.08
CA ARG A 17 -3.07 -3.92 -3.78
C ARG A 17 -1.60 -3.73 -3.44
N LEU A 18 -1.32 -3.25 -2.25
CA LEU A 18 0.03 -2.98 -1.77
C LEU A 18 0.35 -3.88 -0.59
N LEU A 19 1.61 -4.29 -0.50
CA LEU A 19 2.20 -4.87 0.70
C LEU A 19 3.06 -3.80 1.36
N VAL A 20 2.75 -3.43 2.59
CA VAL A 20 3.35 -2.28 3.28
C VAL A 20 4.01 -2.72 4.57
N GLN A 21 5.27 -2.38 4.74
CA GLN A 21 5.94 -2.42 6.04
C GLN A 21 5.62 -1.10 6.76
N TYR A 22 4.67 -1.14 7.70
CA TYR A 22 4.27 0.03 8.46
C TYR A 22 5.35 0.46 9.46
N GLU A 23 5.57 1.77 9.58
CA GLU A 23 6.45 2.38 10.58
C GLU A 23 5.62 2.94 11.75
N GLU A 24 4.50 3.60 11.43
CA GLU A 24 3.55 4.18 12.38
C GLU A 24 2.12 3.90 11.92
N HIS A 25 1.17 3.87 12.86
CA HIS A 25 -0.25 3.60 12.60
C HIS A 25 -0.48 2.33 11.76
N PRO A 26 -0.04 1.14 12.24
CA PRO A 26 -0.28 -0.10 11.53
C PRO A 26 -1.79 -0.29 11.36
N LEU A 27 -2.19 -0.56 10.11
CA LEU A 27 -3.60 -0.73 9.75
C LEU A 27 -4.12 -2.16 10.03
N ASP A 28 -3.33 -2.94 10.78
CA ASP A 28 -3.56 -4.30 11.26
C ASP A 28 -2.93 -4.46 12.67
N ASP A 29 -3.40 -5.44 13.44
CA ASP A 29 -2.97 -5.70 14.83
C ASP A 29 -1.54 -6.29 14.90
N ASP A 30 -1.06 -6.94 13.83
CA ASP A 30 0.29 -7.50 13.74
C ASP A 30 1.22 -6.62 12.90
N ASN A 31 2.09 -5.86 13.56
CA ASN A 31 3.08 -4.99 12.92
C ASN A 31 4.44 -5.68 12.65
N THR A 32 4.55 -6.98 12.93
CA THR A 32 5.83 -7.71 12.79
C THR A 32 6.10 -8.19 11.37
N GLN A 33 5.11 -8.09 10.48
CA GLN A 33 5.19 -8.45 9.07
C GLN A 33 4.61 -7.33 8.19
N PRO A 34 5.03 -7.23 6.92
CA PRO A 34 4.35 -6.39 5.96
C PRO A 34 2.88 -6.80 5.80
N GLN A 35 2.00 -5.81 5.72
CA GLN A 35 0.55 -5.98 5.71
C GLN A 35 -0.07 -5.49 4.41
N GLU A 36 -1.20 -6.10 4.02
CA GLU A 36 -1.87 -5.75 2.77
C GLU A 36 -2.78 -4.52 2.92
N THR A 37 -2.77 -3.65 1.92
CA THR A 37 -3.72 -2.54 1.83
C THR A 37 -4.00 -2.19 0.37
N ILE A 38 -4.77 -1.13 0.15
CA ILE A 38 -5.07 -0.58 -1.17
C ILE A 38 -4.47 0.83 -1.24
N GLY A 39 -3.83 1.13 -2.38
CA GLY A 39 -3.23 2.45 -2.59
C GLY A 39 -2.83 2.69 -4.04
N PHE A 40 -2.18 3.83 -4.26
CA PHE A 40 -1.72 4.27 -5.58
C PHE A 40 -0.52 5.25 -5.45
N ASN A 41 0.19 5.47 -6.55
CA ASN A 41 1.24 6.48 -6.68
C ASN A 41 0.92 7.35 -7.90
N THR A 42 1.23 8.65 -7.84
CA THR A 42 0.86 9.63 -8.88
C THR A 42 2.05 10.31 -9.54
N LEU A 43 3.27 9.77 -9.44
CA LEU A 43 4.49 10.37 -10.00
C LEU A 43 4.31 10.87 -11.44
N ASP A 44 3.65 10.10 -12.31
CA ASP A 44 3.49 10.43 -13.72
C ASP A 44 2.62 11.68 -13.94
N GLN A 45 1.79 12.03 -12.95
CA GLN A 45 0.87 13.18 -12.98
C GLN A 45 1.37 14.35 -12.14
N SER A 46 1.90 14.07 -10.94
CA SER A 46 2.26 15.09 -9.93
C SER A 46 3.75 15.44 -9.93
N GLY A 47 4.60 14.58 -10.49
CA GLY A 47 6.05 14.69 -10.38
C GLY A 47 6.61 14.33 -9.00
N ILE A 48 5.76 13.87 -8.08
CA ILE A 48 6.11 13.49 -6.70
C ILE A 48 5.98 11.97 -6.57
N ASP A 49 7.07 11.30 -6.19
CA ASP A 49 7.12 9.85 -6.05
C ASP A 49 6.65 9.40 -4.66
N ASP A 50 5.39 9.67 -4.35
CA ASP A 50 4.77 9.34 -3.07
C ASP A 50 3.67 8.29 -3.22
N TRP A 51 3.71 7.30 -2.35
CA TRP A 51 2.66 6.29 -2.22
C TRP A 51 1.56 6.80 -1.30
N HIS A 52 0.31 6.71 -1.77
CA HIS A 52 -0.87 7.01 -0.99
C HIS A 52 -1.68 5.74 -0.73
N PHE A 53 -1.86 5.40 0.54
CA PHE A 53 -2.68 4.29 0.99
C PHE A 53 -3.34 4.63 2.32
N ALA A 54 -4.56 4.13 2.50
CA ALA A 54 -5.34 4.35 3.70
C ALA A 54 -5.99 3.03 4.14
N GLY A 55 -6.29 2.93 5.42
CA GLY A 55 -6.89 1.74 6.01
C GLY A 55 -7.43 2.04 7.40
N TRP A 56 -7.65 0.99 8.17
CA TRP A 56 -8.25 1.10 9.49
C TRP A 56 -7.17 1.06 10.58
N ASP A 57 -6.99 2.15 11.31
CA ASP A 57 -6.15 2.18 12.51
C ASP A 57 -6.97 1.63 13.69
N TRP A 58 -6.71 0.38 14.06
CA TRP A 58 -7.38 -0.32 15.14
C TRP A 58 -7.11 0.31 16.52
N SER A 59 -5.98 0.99 16.70
CA SER A 59 -5.63 1.61 17.98
C SER A 59 -6.46 2.86 18.28
N HIS A 60 -6.91 3.55 17.23
CA HIS A 60 -7.69 4.79 17.33
C HIS A 60 -9.11 4.67 16.79
N ASP A 61 -9.54 3.48 16.35
CA ASP A 61 -10.89 3.18 15.83
C ASP A 61 -11.29 4.15 14.70
N SER A 62 -10.40 4.35 13.73
CA SER A 62 -10.59 5.37 12.67
C SER A 62 -9.92 5.00 11.35
N PHE A 63 -10.40 5.61 10.25
CA PHE A 63 -9.67 5.59 8.99
C PHE A 63 -8.48 6.55 9.05
N ALA A 64 -7.29 6.06 8.71
CA ALA A 64 -6.08 6.84 8.67
C ALA A 64 -5.35 6.63 7.34
N GLN A 65 -4.61 7.66 6.92
CA GLN A 65 -3.56 7.52 5.93
C GLN A 65 -2.43 6.71 6.58
N GLY A 66 -1.98 5.64 5.93
CA GLY A 66 -0.89 4.83 6.43
C GLY A 66 0.47 5.53 6.28
N ILE A 67 1.40 5.23 7.18
CA ILE A 67 2.80 5.66 7.11
C ILE A 67 3.70 4.42 7.09
N GLY A 68 4.44 4.23 6.02
CA GLY A 68 5.32 3.08 5.86
C GLY A 68 5.87 2.92 4.46
N GLU A 69 6.69 1.88 4.29
CA GLU A 69 7.35 1.54 3.04
C GLU A 69 6.52 0.51 2.25
N VAL A 70 6.21 0.81 0.98
CA VAL A 70 5.60 -0.16 0.07
C VAL A 70 6.66 -1.15 -0.40
N VAL A 71 6.56 -2.40 0.01
CA VAL A 71 7.53 -3.47 -0.28
C VAL A 71 7.06 -4.44 -1.37
N GLY A 72 5.82 -4.30 -1.86
CA GLY A 72 5.34 -5.03 -3.02
C GLY A 72 3.97 -4.57 -3.51
N TRP A 73 3.58 -5.00 -4.71
CA TRP A 73 2.26 -4.67 -5.28
C TRP A 73 1.64 -5.81 -6.09
N LEU A 74 0.32 -5.75 -6.28
CA LEU A 74 -0.47 -6.60 -7.19
C LEU A 74 -1.58 -5.76 -7.88
N PRO A 75 -2.01 -6.12 -9.10
CA PRO A 75 -3.09 -5.43 -9.76
C PRO A 75 -4.44 -5.71 -9.09
N MET A 76 -5.28 -4.68 -8.98
CA MET A 76 -6.65 -4.83 -8.46
C MET A 76 -7.48 -5.75 -9.36
N GLY A 77 -8.17 -6.72 -8.75
CA GLY A 77 -9.12 -7.59 -9.45
C GLY A 77 -8.52 -8.72 -10.29
N SER A 78 -7.20 -8.94 -10.24
CA SER A 78 -6.63 -10.17 -10.78
C SER A 78 -7.03 -11.34 -9.87
N LYS A 79 -7.74 -12.33 -10.43
CA LYS A 79 -7.99 -13.60 -9.75
C LYS A 79 -6.65 -14.30 -9.60
N ASN A 80 -6.23 -14.52 -8.36
CA ASN A 80 -5.15 -15.44 -8.04
C ASN A 80 -5.68 -16.85 -8.33
N GLU A 81 -5.31 -17.44 -9.47
CA GLU A 81 -5.45 -18.89 -9.71
C GLU A 81 -4.37 -19.67 -8.98
#